data_AF-S2XNG1-F1
#
_entry.id   AF-S2XNG1-F1
#
_cell.length_a   1.000
_cell.length_b   1.000
_cell.length_c   1.000
_cell.angle_alpha   90.00
_cell.angle_beta   90.00
_cell.angle_gamma   90.00
#
_symmetry.space_group_name_H-M   'P 1'
#
loop_
_entity.id
_entity.type
_entity.pdbx_description
1 polymer ?
#
loop_
_entity_poly.entity_id
_entity_poly.type
_entity_poly.pdbx_seq_one_letter_code
_entity_poly.pdbx_strand_id
1 'polypeptide(L)' 'MLLSKAWEAFESDKRIEGFSPQTLKAYRLQLSLLIEYFKDIEITTLDTIQLKEYLAISGKHLKPFLVKFPWLFNQKPIN' A
#
# COMPACT_ATOMS: atom_id res chain seq x y z
N MET A 1 5.94 -12.47 -5.06
CA MET A 1 5.96 -11.24 -5.90
C MET A 1 6.32 -10.05 -5.03
N LEU A 2 7.32 -9.25 -5.43
CA LEU A 2 7.75 -8.07 -4.68
C LEU A 2 6.68 -6.97 -4.67
N LEU A 3 6.64 -6.16 -3.61
CA LEU A 3 5.76 -4.99 -3.48
C LEU A 3 5.88 -4.03 -4.67
N SER A 4 7.11 -3.75 -5.10
CA SER A 4 7.39 -2.92 -6.28
C SER A 4 6.75 -3.46 -7.56
N LYS A 5 6.84 -4.77 -7.79
CA LYS A 5 6.23 -5.43 -8.96
C LYS A 5 4.70 -5.51 -8.85
N ALA A 6 4.18 -5.71 -7.63
CA ALA A 6 2.74 -5.70 -7.38
C ALA A 6 2.11 -4.34 -7.74
N TRP A 7 2.85 -3.24 -7.50
CA TRP A 7 2.41 -1.90 -7.88
C TRP A 7 2.22 -1.73 -9.38
N GLU A 8 3.16 -2.21 -10.19
CA GLU A 8 3.10 -2.03 -11.64
C GLU A 8 1.83 -2.67 -12.22
N ALA A 9 1.50 -3.88 -11.76
CA ALA A 9 0.25 -4.56 -12.13
C ALA A 9 -0.98 -3.78 -11.66
N PHE A 10 -1.00 -3.36 -10.38
CA PHE A 10 -2.11 -2.59 -9.83
C PHE A 10 -2.33 -1.24 -10.52
N GLU A 11 -1.25 -0.48 -10.79
CA GLU A 11 -1.31 0.82 -11.44
C GLU A 11 -1.86 0.70 -12.86
N SER A 12 -1.43 -0.33 -13.60
CA SER A 12 -1.96 -0.63 -14.94
C SER A 12 -3.47 -0.89 -14.90
N ASP A 13 -3.93 -1.77 -14.02
CA ASP A 13 -5.34 -2.11 -13.88
C ASP A 13 -6.18 -0.89 -13.48
N LYS A 14 -5.73 -0.13 -12.48
CA LYS A 14 -6.46 1.06 -12.00
C LYS A 14 -6.50 2.20 -13.00
N ARG A 15 -5.50 2.31 -13.86
CA ARG A 15 -5.53 3.26 -14.97
C ARG A 15 -6.63 2.91 -15.97
N ILE A 16 -6.84 1.63 -16.25
CA ILE A 16 -7.93 1.14 -17.13
C ILE A 16 -9.29 1.37 -16.47
N GLU A 17 -9.39 1.18 -15.15
CA GLU A 17 -10.61 1.49 -14.36
C GLU A 17 -10.90 3.00 -14.25
N GLY A 18 -10.07 3.87 -14.81
CA GLY A 18 -10.31 5.32 -14.84
C GLY A 18 -9.89 6.07 -13.57
N PHE A 19 -8.99 5.50 -12.75
CA PHE A 19 -8.45 6.23 -11.60
C PHE A 19 -7.67 7.46 -12.04
N SER A 20 -7.81 8.55 -11.29
CA SER A 20 -7.10 9.79 -11.62
C SER A 20 -5.58 9.62 -11.44
N PRO A 21 -4.73 10.24 -12.29
CA PRO A 21 -3.28 10.21 -12.12
C PRO A 21 -2.82 10.76 -10.76
N GLN A 22 -3.56 11.72 -10.20
CA GLN A 22 -3.28 12.31 -8.89
C GLN A 22 -3.49 11.29 -7.77
N THR A 23 -4.57 10.50 -7.85
CA THR A 23 -4.87 9.41 -6.92
C THR A 23 -3.78 8.34 -6.97
N LEU A 24 -3.41 7.89 -8.18
CA LEU A 24 -2.34 6.90 -8.35
C LEU A 24 -0.99 7.39 -7.82
N LYS A 25 -0.67 8.68 -8.02
CA LYS A 25 0.55 9.30 -7.47
C LYS A 25 0.56 9.30 -5.94
N ALA A 26 -0.56 9.61 -5.29
CA ALA A 26 -0.67 9.55 -3.84
C ALA A 26 -0.49 8.12 -3.31
N TYR A 27 -1.09 7.14 -4.00
CA TYR A 27 -1.00 5.73 -3.62
C TYR A 27 0.43 5.19 -3.80
N ARG A 28 1.11 5.59 -4.87
CA ARG A 28 2.53 5.28 -5.10
C ARG A 28 3.43 5.82 -4.00
N LEU A 29 3.16 7.04 -3.53
CA LEU A 29 3.90 7.64 -2.42
C LEU A 29 3.70 6.86 -1.11
N GLN A 30 2.47 6.44 -0.82
CA GLN A 30 2.22 5.60 0.35
C GLN A 30 2.92 4.25 0.24
N LEU A 31 2.95 3.66 -0.96
CA LEU A 31 3.64 2.41 -1.20
C LEU A 31 5.17 2.57 -1.08
N SER A 32 5.74 3.66 -1.57
CA SER A 32 7.20 3.87 -1.47
C SER A 32 7.67 3.91 -0.03
N LEU A 33 6.89 4.50 0.88
CA LEU A 33 7.18 4.46 2.32
C LEU A 33 7.13 3.04 2.88
N LEU A 34 6.19 2.23 2.42
CA LEU A 34 6.04 0.84 2.83
C LEU A 34 7.21 -0.02 2.32
N ILE A 35 7.62 0.20 1.06
CA ILE A 35 8.79 -0.43 0.45
C ILE A 35 10.07 -0.02 1.20
N GLU A 36 10.21 1.25 1.56
CA GLU A 36 11.37 1.75 2.31
C GLU A 36 11.47 1.12 3.70
N TYR A 37 10.33 0.97 4.38
CA TYR A 37 10.25 0.37 5.71
C TYR A 37 10.53 -1.13 5.68
N PHE A 38 9.84 -1.87 4.81
CA PHE A 38 9.96 -3.33 4.76
C PHE A 38 11.12 -3.84 3.91
N LYS A 39 11.74 -3.00 3.07
CA LYS A 39 12.81 -3.37 2.10
C LYS A 39 12.30 -4.20 0.92
N ASP A 40 11.30 -3.67 0.21
CA ASP A 40 10.70 -4.25 -1.00
C ASP A 40 10.39 -5.75 -0.90
N ILE A 41 9.68 -6.15 0.16
CA ILE A 41 9.47 -7.57 0.46
C ILE A 41 8.49 -8.23 -0.49
N GLU A 42 8.46 -9.56 -0.43
CA GLU A 42 7.41 -10.32 -1.09
C GLU A 42 6.04 -10.05 -0.45
N ILE A 43 5.05 -9.72 -1.27
CA ILE A 43 3.69 -9.41 -0.81
C ILE A 43 3.06 -10.55 0.03
N THR A 44 3.45 -11.79 -0.21
CA THR A 44 3.00 -12.99 0.51
C THR A 44 3.59 -13.12 1.92
N THR A 45 4.68 -12.41 2.20
CA THR A 45 5.33 -12.40 3.52
C THR A 45 4.82 -11.27 4.42
N LEU A 46 4.03 -10.37 3.86
CA LEU A 46 3.42 -9.24 4.55
C LEU A 46 2.24 -9.72 5.39
N ASP A 47 2.36 -9.66 6.71
CA ASP A 47 1.25 -9.97 7.62
C ASP A 47 0.55 -8.72 8.17
N THR A 48 -0.71 -8.90 8.57
CA THR A 48 -1.54 -7.89 9.20
C THR A 48 -0.90 -7.32 10.49
N ILE A 49 -0.17 -8.14 11.25
CA ILE A 49 0.53 -7.67 12.45
C ILE A 49 1.63 -6.67 12.07
N GLN A 50 2.47 -7.01 11.09
CA GLN A 50 3.55 -6.14 10.60
C GLN A 50 3.01 -4.82 10.07
N LEU A 51 1.87 -4.84 9.37
CA LEU A 51 1.20 -3.64 8.88
C LEU A 51 0.69 -2.76 10.03
N LYS A 52 0.10 -3.36 11.07
CA LYS A 52 -0.33 -2.61 12.26
C LYS A 52 0.85 -1.97 12.97
N GLU A 53 1.97 -2.67 13.08
CA GLU A 53 3.22 -2.13 13.67
C GLU A 53 3.75 -0.96 12.84
N TYR A 54 3.82 -1.12 11.52
CA TYR A 54 4.19 -0.04 10.60
C TYR A 54 3.28 1.18 10.78
N LEU A 55 1.95 0.99 10.85
CA LEU A 55 1.00 2.09 11.07
C LEU A 55 1.16 2.74 12.45
N ALA A 56 1.45 1.98 13.49
CA ALA A 56 1.69 2.50 14.83
C ALA A 56 2.99 3.32 14.93
N ILE A 57 4.03 2.93 14.20
CA ILE A 57 5.30 3.65 14.13
C ILE A 57 5.18 4.88 13.23
N SER A 58 4.65 4.70 12.02
CA SER A 58 4.50 5.78 11.04
C SER A 58 3.47 6.83 11.49
N GLY A 59 2.40 6.43 12.18
CA GLY A 59 1.38 7.35 12.73
C GLY A 59 1.90 8.29 13.83
N LYS A 60 3.04 7.98 14.46
CA LYS A 60 3.72 8.91 15.38
C LYS A 60 4.48 10.02 14.64
N HIS A 61 4.83 9.81 13.37
CA HIS A 61 5.66 10.70 12.56
C HIS A 61 4.95 11.28 11.34
N LEU A 62 3.82 10.73 10.92
CA LEU A 62 3.03 11.15 9.76
C LEU A 62 1.73 11.84 10.19
N LYS A 63 1.36 12.94 9.51
CA LYS A 63 0.07 13.60 9.72
C LYS A 63 -1.09 12.61 9.49
N PRO A 64 -2.18 12.65 10.29
CA PRO A 64 -3.28 11.67 10.30
C PRO A 64 -3.92 11.36 8.93
N PHE A 65 -3.82 12.28 7.98
CA PHE A 65 -4.43 12.15 6.65
C PHE A 65 -3.78 11.07 5.75
N LEU A 66 -2.56 10.63 6.07
CA LEU A 66 -1.81 9.64 5.27
C LEU A 66 -2.12 8.18 5.63
N VAL A 67 -2.89 7.92 6.70
CA VAL A 67 -3.23 6.58 7.20
C VAL A 67 -4.61 6.12 6.69
N LYS A 68 -4.93 6.42 5.43
CA LYS A 68 -6.00 5.73 4.72
C LYS A 68 -5.34 4.88 3.64
N PHE A 69 -5.32 3.56 3.86
CA PHE A 69 -5.00 2.56 2.84
C PHE A 69 -6.28 1.81 2.46
N PRO A 70 -7.15 2.36 1.58
CA PRO A 70 -8.42 1.70 1.21
C PRO A 70 -8.26 0.28 0.64
N TRP A 71 -7.12 -0.07 0.04
CA TRP A 71 -6.88 -1.41 -0.53
C TRP A 71 -6.32 -2.44 0.45
N LEU A 72 -5.73 -2.02 1.58
CA LEU A 72 -5.22 -2.95 2.61
C LEU A 72 -6.35 -3.50 3.50
N PHE A 73 -7.46 -2.78 3.62
CA PHE A 73 -8.59 -3.16 4.48
C PHE A 73 -9.81 -3.71 3.72
N ASN A 74 -9.83 -3.65 2.38
CA ASN A 74 -10.95 -4.12 1.55
C ASN A 74 -10.74 -5.50 0.91
N GLN A 75 -9.75 -6.29 1.34
CA GLN A 75 -9.74 -7.70 0.96
C GLN A 75 -10.84 -8.41 1.76
N LYS A 76 -12.03 -8.53 1.16
CA LYS A 76 -13.05 -9.47 1.63
C LYS A 76 -12.40 -10.85 1.73
N PRO A 77 -12.62 -11.61 2.82
CA PRO A 77 -12.25 -13.01 2.85
C PRO A 77 -12.96 -13.72 1.69
N ILE A 78 -12.18 -14.41 0.86
CA ILE A 78 -12.71 -15.36 -0.11
C ILE A 78 -13.31 -16.49 0.73
N ASN A 79 -14.63 -16.60 0.68
CA ASN A 79 -15.38 -17.74 1.23
C ASN A 79 -15.49 -18.81 0.13
#